data_AF-A0ABD1UVT5-F1
#
_entry.id   AF-A0ABD1UVT5-F1
#
_cell.length_a   1.000
_cell.length_b   1.000
_cell.length_c   1.000
_cell.angle_alpha   90.00
_cell.angle_beta   90.00
_cell.angle_gamma   90.00
#
_symmetry.space_group_name_H-M   'P 1'
#
loop_
_entity.id
_entity.type
_entity.pdbx_description
1 polymer ?
#
loop_
_entity_poly.entity_id
_entity_poly.type
_entity_poly.pdbx_seq_one_letter_code
_entity_poly.pdbx_strand_id
1 'polypeptide(L)'
;MKDWRGGRAASFNIIPSSTGAAKAVGEVQGRTKKSLNSQGKLKGILGYTEDDVASTDFVGDSRSNIFDAKTGIALSGNFVKVVSWYDNEWGYRKFGVEDSGGVEAG
;
A
#
# COMPACT_ATOMS: atom_id res chain seq x y z
N MET A 1 3.31 -17.31 20.57
CA MET A 1 4.38 -16.75 21.43
C MET A 1 4.07 -15.29 21.67
N LYS A 2 4.08 -14.82 22.92
CA LYS A 2 3.75 -13.43 23.27
C LYS A 2 4.85 -12.49 22.76
N ASP A 3 4.49 -11.44 22.02
CA ASP A 3 5.46 -10.43 21.60
C ASP A 3 5.72 -9.44 22.75
N TRP A 4 6.94 -9.48 23.29
CA TRP A 4 7.40 -8.61 24.36
C TRP A 4 7.93 -7.27 23.85
N ARG A 5 8.21 -7.15 22.54
CA ARG A 5 8.75 -5.92 21.93
C ARG A 5 7.65 -4.88 21.77
N GLY A 6 6.43 -5.30 21.41
CA GLY A 6 5.25 -4.43 21.32
C GLY A 6 4.84 -3.75 22.63
N GLY A 7 5.37 -4.19 23.79
CA GLY A 7 5.12 -3.54 25.08
C GLY A 7 5.94 -2.27 25.34
N ARG A 8 6.85 -1.88 24.43
CA ARG A 8 7.64 -0.64 24.54
C ARG A 8 6.83 0.58 24.10
N ALA A 9 7.20 1.77 24.60
CA ALA A 9 6.53 3.03 24.22
C ALA A 9 6.63 3.28 22.70
N ALA A 10 5.48 3.27 22.02
CA ALA A 10 5.40 3.29 20.55
C ALA A 10 5.96 4.57 19.92
N SER A 11 5.73 5.73 20.54
CA SER A 11 6.11 7.04 19.96
C SER A 11 7.61 7.32 19.94
N PHE A 12 8.42 6.54 20.67
CA PHE A 12 9.85 6.81 20.85
C PHE A 12 10.75 5.71 20.29
N ASN A 13 10.20 4.61 19.77
CA ASN A 13 10.97 3.43 19.40
C ASN A 13 10.61 2.92 18.01
N ILE A 14 11.63 2.47 17.28
CA ILE A 14 11.44 1.56 16.15
C ILE A 14 11.31 0.15 16.74
N ILE A 15 10.14 -0.49 16.57
CA ILE A 15 9.82 -1.78 17.20
C ILE A 15 9.78 -2.88 16.12
N PRO A 16 10.77 -3.79 16.08
CA PRO A 16 10.75 -4.88 15.11
C PRO A 16 9.63 -5.88 15.40
N SER A 17 8.81 -6.16 14.39
CA SER A 17 7.71 -7.14 14.43
C SER A 17 7.81 -8.12 13.26
N SER A 18 7.37 -9.35 13.47
CA SER A 18 7.22 -10.35 12.40
C SER A 18 5.86 -10.18 11.70
N THR A 19 5.83 -10.30 10.37
CA THR A 19 4.58 -10.24 9.58
C THR A 19 4.52 -11.36 8.55
N GLY A 20 3.31 -11.89 8.32
CA GLY A 20 3.01 -12.85 7.24
C GLY A 20 2.60 -12.20 5.92
N ALA A 21 2.51 -10.86 5.86
CA ALA A 21 1.96 -10.13 4.72
C ALA A 21 2.80 -10.23 3.43
N ALA A 22 4.08 -10.59 3.52
CA ALA A 22 5.02 -10.57 2.39
C ALA A 22 4.95 -11.81 1.45
N LYS A 23 3.99 -12.73 1.63
CA LYS A 23 3.87 -13.95 0.80
C LYS A 23 3.07 -13.73 -0.48
N ALA A 24 3.49 -12.78 -1.32
CA ALA A 24 3.19 -12.69 -2.75
C ALA A 24 3.87 -11.43 -3.30
N VAL A 25 4.52 -11.52 -4.47
CA VAL A 25 4.52 -10.53 -5.57
C VAL A 25 5.65 -10.87 -6.56
N GLY A 26 5.33 -10.88 -7.85
CA GLY A 26 6.24 -11.03 -8.99
C GLY A 26 6.22 -9.80 -9.92
N GLU A 27 7.32 -9.62 -10.66
CA GLU A 27 7.65 -8.63 -11.70
C GLU A 27 6.89 -7.28 -11.72
N VAL A 28 7.54 -6.23 -11.22
CA VAL A 28 6.98 -4.88 -11.08
C VAL A 28 7.99 -3.85 -11.58
N GLN A 29 7.74 -3.26 -12.75
CA GLN A 29 8.16 -1.90 -13.13
C GLN A 29 7.57 -1.51 -14.50
N GLY A 30 7.66 -2.39 -15.51
CA GLY A 30 7.11 -2.12 -16.85
C GLY A 30 5.59 -2.30 -16.98
N ARG A 31 5.03 -3.31 -16.30
CA ARG A 31 3.58 -3.61 -16.31
C ARG A 31 2.77 -2.66 -15.40
N THR A 32 3.46 -2.11 -14.39
CA THR A 32 2.93 -1.26 -13.32
C THR A 32 2.37 0.05 -13.89
N LYS A 33 3.15 0.86 -14.62
CA LYS A 33 2.66 2.11 -15.22
C LYS A 33 1.48 1.91 -16.17
N LYS A 34 1.45 0.80 -16.93
CA LYS A 34 0.37 0.48 -17.89
C LYS A 34 -0.90 -0.04 -17.21
N SER A 35 -0.77 -0.79 -16.11
CA SER A 35 -1.91 -1.27 -15.31
C SER A 35 -2.48 -0.21 -14.36
N LEU A 36 -1.66 0.79 -13.99
CA LEU A 36 -1.96 1.83 -13.00
C LEU A 36 -2.59 3.09 -13.59
N ASN A 37 -2.28 3.42 -14.84
CA ASN A 37 -2.85 4.57 -15.51
C ASN A 37 -4.30 4.31 -15.97
N SER A 38 -5.21 4.30 -14.99
CA SER A 38 -6.47 5.06 -15.02
C SER A 38 -7.70 4.60 -15.84
N GLN A 39 -7.73 3.45 -16.51
CA GLN A 39 -8.97 2.99 -17.20
C GLN A 39 -9.34 1.49 -17.05
N GLY A 40 -8.68 0.75 -16.16
CA GLY A 40 -8.90 -0.69 -15.98
C GLY A 40 -9.62 -1.09 -14.68
N LYS A 41 -9.70 -2.41 -14.43
CA LYS A 41 -10.34 -3.04 -13.26
C LYS A 41 -9.79 -2.61 -11.88
N LEU A 42 -8.66 -1.90 -11.82
CA LEU A 42 -7.98 -1.50 -10.58
C LEU A 42 -8.13 -0.01 -10.24
N LYS A 43 -8.94 0.72 -11.00
CA LYS A 43 -9.22 2.14 -10.73
C LYS A 43 -9.86 2.28 -9.35
N GLY A 44 -9.29 3.14 -8.51
CA GLY A 44 -9.76 3.36 -7.13
C GLY A 44 -9.19 2.39 -6.10
N ILE A 45 -8.58 1.28 -6.54
CA ILE A 45 -7.90 0.31 -5.65
C ILE A 45 -6.40 0.56 -5.64
N LEU A 46 -5.80 0.76 -6.82
CA LEU A 46 -4.37 0.91 -6.99
C LEU A 46 -4.01 2.29 -7.57
N GLY A 47 -3.15 3.02 -6.88
CA GLY A 47 -2.70 4.37 -7.21
C GLY A 47 -1.26 4.43 -7.74
N TYR A 48 -0.94 5.55 -8.39
CA TYR A 48 0.40 5.87 -8.90
C TYR A 48 0.68 7.34 -8.64
N THR A 49 1.90 7.67 -8.24
CA THR A 49 2.37 9.05 -8.11
C THR A 49 3.82 9.19 -8.58
N GLU A 50 4.11 10.35 -9.17
CA GLU A 50 5.46 10.84 -9.48
C GLU A 50 5.79 12.10 -8.66
N ASP A 51 4.91 12.50 -7.73
CA ASP A 51 5.09 13.67 -6.87
C ASP A 51 6.02 13.36 -5.68
N ASP A 52 6.62 14.40 -5.12
CA ASP A 52 7.43 14.27 -3.89
C ASP A 52 6.50 14.25 -2.68
N VAL A 53 6.19 13.05 -2.18
CA VAL A 53 5.15 12.80 -1.17
C VAL A 53 5.71 12.30 0.16
N ALA A 54 4.96 12.50 1.24
CA ALA A 54 5.21 12.00 2.58
C ALA A 54 3.97 11.27 3.15
N SER A 55 4.10 10.63 4.32
CA SER A 55 3.03 9.81 4.89
C SER A 55 1.72 10.56 5.16
N THR A 56 1.79 11.86 5.46
CA THR A 56 0.62 12.70 5.75
C THR A 56 -0.25 12.97 4.52
N ASP A 57 0.32 12.89 3.32
CA ASP A 57 -0.40 13.17 2.07
C ASP A 57 -1.43 12.08 1.73
N PHE A 58 -1.39 10.95 2.44
CA PHE A 58 -2.26 9.79 2.21
C PHE A 58 -3.26 9.53 3.34
N VAL A 59 -3.34 10.41 4.36
CA VAL A 59 -4.32 10.24 5.44
C VAL A 59 -5.73 10.34 4.88
N GLY A 60 -6.53 9.29 5.09
CA GLY A 60 -7.90 9.19 4.55
C GLY A 60 -7.97 8.72 3.09
N ASP A 61 -6.85 8.36 2.46
CA ASP A 61 -6.87 7.81 1.11
C ASP A 61 -7.52 6.42 1.10
N SER A 62 -8.52 6.23 0.24
CA SER A 62 -9.29 4.99 0.16
C SER A 62 -8.60 3.90 -0.66
N ARG A 63 -7.53 4.21 -1.38
CA ARG A 63 -6.81 3.25 -2.21
C ARG A 63 -6.05 2.27 -1.33
N SER A 64 -6.09 0.98 -1.68
CA SER A 64 -5.41 -0.05 -0.91
C SER A 64 -3.90 -0.02 -1.08
N ASN A 65 -3.41 0.54 -2.19
CA ASN A 65 -1.97 0.71 -2.40
C ASN A 65 -1.69 1.83 -3.43
N ILE A 66 -0.63 2.62 -3.22
CA ILE A 66 -0.23 3.76 -4.06
C ILE A 66 1.26 3.65 -4.34
N PHE A 67 1.62 3.35 -5.60
CA PHE A 67 3.01 3.20 -6.01
C PHE A 67 3.70 4.56 -6.14
N ASP A 68 4.86 4.71 -5.51
CA ASP A 68 5.71 5.88 -5.59
C ASP A 68 6.88 5.59 -6.56
N ALA A 69 6.86 6.29 -7.70
CA ALA A 69 7.81 6.06 -8.76
C ALA A 69 9.20 6.64 -8.49
N LYS A 70 9.31 7.69 -7.67
CA LYS A 70 10.57 8.38 -7.40
C LYS A 70 11.36 7.72 -6.27
N THR A 71 10.68 7.11 -5.31
CA THR A 71 11.33 6.46 -4.16
C THR A 71 11.81 5.04 -4.48
N GLY A 72 11.34 4.43 -5.57
CA GLY A 72 11.84 3.15 -6.07
C GLY A 72 13.25 3.23 -6.67
N ILE A 73 14.04 2.15 -6.56
CA ILE A 73 15.41 2.08 -7.11
C ILE A 73 15.60 0.75 -7.84
N ALA A 74 16.08 0.80 -9.08
CA ALA A 74 16.53 -0.38 -9.83
C ALA A 74 18.05 -0.49 -9.77
N LEU A 75 18.57 -1.64 -9.32
CA LEU A 75 20.01 -1.90 -9.27
C LEU A 75 20.50 -2.63 -10.52
N SER A 76 19.66 -3.49 -11.11
CA SER A 76 19.92 -4.21 -12.35
C SER A 76 18.62 -4.48 -13.10
N GLY A 77 18.69 -5.03 -14.31
CA GLY A 77 17.49 -5.38 -15.10
C GLY A 77 16.52 -6.35 -14.39
N ASN A 78 16.98 -7.04 -13.35
CA ASN A 78 16.22 -8.07 -12.65
C ASN A 78 16.12 -7.83 -11.14
N PHE A 79 16.67 -6.71 -10.61
CA PHE A 79 16.68 -6.44 -9.18
C PHE A 79 16.24 -5.00 -8.89
N VAL A 80 15.07 -4.89 -8.29
CA VAL A 80 14.39 -3.60 -8.05
C VAL A 80 13.82 -3.54 -6.64
N LYS A 81 13.93 -2.36 -6.02
CA LYS A 81 13.19 -2.00 -4.82
C LYS A 81 12.04 -1.08 -5.23
N VAL A 82 10.84 -1.47 -4.83
CA VAL A 82 9.60 -0.71 -5.04
C VAL A 82 9.11 -0.18 -3.70
N VAL A 83 8.58 1.04 -3.70
CA VAL A 83 7.95 1.66 -2.53
C VAL A 83 6.49 1.95 -2.85
N SER A 84 5.62 1.66 -1.89
CA SER A 84 4.19 1.83 -2.06
C SER A 84 3.53 2.20 -0.73
N TRP A 85 2.66 3.20 -0.77
CA TRP A 85 1.98 3.76 0.39
C TRP A 85 0.57 3.19 0.55
N TYR A 86 0.09 3.09 1.77
CA TYR A 86 -1.30 2.78 2.09
C TYR A 86 -1.67 3.37 3.46
N ASP A 87 -2.88 3.91 3.57
CA ASP A 87 -3.47 4.22 4.86
C ASP A 87 -3.95 2.90 5.50
N ASN A 88 -3.29 2.49 6.57
CA ASN A 88 -3.54 1.22 7.24
C ASN A 88 -4.90 1.16 7.98
N GLU A 89 -5.62 2.27 8.08
CA GLU A 89 -6.97 2.33 8.64
C GLU A 89 -8.05 2.50 7.57
N TRP A 90 -7.85 3.41 6.61
CA TRP A 90 -8.87 3.77 5.62
C TRP A 90 -8.85 2.88 4.38
N GLY A 91 -7.66 2.61 3.81
CA GLY A 91 -7.51 1.80 2.61
C GLY A 91 -7.90 0.32 2.81
N TYR A 92 -7.81 -0.18 4.06
CA TYR A 92 -8.22 -1.54 4.41
C TYR A 92 -9.76 -1.70 4.54
N ARG A 93 -10.45 -0.67 5.06
CA ARG A 93 -11.91 -0.71 5.32
C ARG A 93 -12.73 -0.81 4.03
N LYS A 94 -12.32 -0.13 2.97
CA LYS A 94 -13.07 -0.02 1.70
C LYS A 94 -13.21 -1.36 0.96
N PHE A 95 -12.23 -2.26 1.08
CA PHE A 95 -12.32 -3.60 0.48
C PHE A 95 -13.41 -4.48 1.16
N GLY A 96 -13.64 -4.29 2.46
CA GLY A 96 -14.68 -5.03 3.20
C GLY A 96 -16.11 -4.51 2.99
N VAL A 97 -16.27 -3.26 2.56
CA VAL A 97 -17.60 -2.66 2.31
C VAL A 97 -18.13 -3.02 0.92
N GLU A 98 -17.27 -3.13 -0.09
CA GLU A 98 -17.73 -3.50 -1.45
C GLU A 98 -18.05 -5.01 -1.58
N ASP A 99 -17.48 -5.87 -0.74
CA ASP A 99 -17.77 -7.31 -0.71
C ASP A 99 -18.98 -7.68 0.20
N SER A 100 -19.46 -6.75 1.03
CA SER A 100 -20.59 -7.00 1.96
C SER A 100 -21.97 -6.68 1.37
N GLY A 101 -22.07 -6.31 0.09
CA GLY A 101 -23.36 -6.04 -0.55
C GLY A 101 -24.09 -4.88 0.13
N GLY A 102 -23.70 -3.64 -0.21
CA GLY A 102 -24.47 -2.47 0.17
C GLY A 102 -25.89 -2.55 -0.38
N VAL A 103 -26.82 -3.01 0.45
CA VAL A 103 -28.23 -2.66 0.35
C VAL A 103 -28.31 -1.16 0.60
N GLU A 104 -28.69 -0.41 -0.43
CA GLU A 104 -29.11 0.98 -0.27
C GLU A 104 -30.22 1.03 0.79
N ALA A 105 -30.02 1.85 1.82
CA ALA A 105 -31.08 2.23 2.74
C ALA A 105 -31.33 3.74 2.57
N GLY A 106 -32.40 4.02 1.83
CA GLY A 106 -33.40 5.10 1.97
C GLY A 106 -32.98 6.45 2.52
#